data_AF-A0A4R9VIG3-F1
#
_entry.id   AF-A0A4R9VIG3-F1
#
_cell.length_a   1.000
_cell.length_b   1.000
_cell.length_c   1.000
_cell.angle_alpha   90.00
_cell.angle_beta   90.00
_cell.angle_gamma   90.00
#
_symmetry.space_group_name_H-M   'P 1'
#
loop_
_entity.id
_entity.type
_entity.pdbx_description
1 polymer ?
#
loop_
_entity_poly.entity_id
_entity_poly.type
_entity_poly.pdbx_seq_one_letter_code
_entity_poly.pdbx_strand_id
1 'polypeptide(L)'
;MSRVSKTAGCAIALIFAVGVAHASEVTPPADIAKAGKITYCAEFGNPPLGFYDENQVLGGLDVDIGTEIGKRMGVKVEWKETAF
;
A
#
# COMPACT_ATOMS: atom_id res chain seq x y z
N MET A 1 -45.48 24.55 18.62
CA MET A 1 -45.14 23.68 19.76
C MET A 1 -44.77 22.29 19.23
N SER A 2 -43.49 21.98 19.37
CA SER A 2 -42.75 20.70 19.21
C SER A 2 -43.53 19.42 18.90
N ARG A 3 -43.12 18.72 17.82
CA ARG A 3 -42.85 17.26 17.81
C ARG A 3 -41.78 16.91 16.77
N VAL A 4 -40.52 17.24 17.06
CA VAL A 4 -39.37 16.49 16.51
C VAL A 4 -39.12 15.34 17.48
N SER A 5 -39.17 14.06 17.09
CA SER A 5 -38.55 12.99 17.87
C SER A 5 -38.58 11.60 17.20
N LYS A 6 -37.39 11.18 16.74
CA LYS A 6 -36.79 9.83 16.96
C LYS A 6 -37.29 8.61 16.16
N THR A 7 -37.14 8.61 14.84
CA THR A 7 -37.11 7.32 14.09
C THR A 7 -36.06 7.23 12.98
N ALA A 8 -35.31 8.29 12.68
CA ALA A 8 -34.35 8.31 11.57
C ALA A 8 -32.86 8.16 12.01
N GLY A 9 -32.60 7.57 13.18
CA GLY A 9 -31.27 7.59 13.81
C GLY A 9 -30.45 6.30 13.78
N CYS A 10 -31.00 5.15 13.36
CA CYS A 10 -30.35 3.85 13.58
C CYS A 10 -29.77 3.16 12.35
N ALA A 11 -30.01 3.66 11.12
CA ALA A 11 -29.56 2.95 9.91
C ALA A 11 -28.13 3.28 9.46
N ILE A 12 -27.51 4.33 9.99
CA ILE A 12 -26.18 4.81 9.54
C ILE A 12 -25.03 4.14 10.33
N ALA A 13 -25.32 3.50 11.48
CA ALA A 13 -24.28 2.95 12.37
C ALA A 13 -23.70 1.58 11.93
N LEU A 14 -24.31 0.90 10.94
CA LEU A 14 -23.92 -0.48 10.57
C LEU A 14 -22.89 -0.58 9.44
N ILE A 15 -22.52 0.53 8.79
CA ILE A 15 -21.58 0.50 7.65
C ILE A 15 -20.11 0.54 8.11
N PHE A 16 -19.83 0.88 9.36
CA PHE A 16 -18.44 0.99 9.87
C PHE A 16 -17.82 -0.32 10.39
N ALA A 17 -18.56 -1.44 10.40
CA ALA A 17 -18.05 -2.70 10.96
C ALA A 17 -17.29 -3.58 9.96
N VAL A 18 -17.24 -3.24 8.67
CA VAL A 18 -16.42 -3.96 7.68
C VAL A 18 -15.04 -3.31 7.60
N GLY A 19 -14.36 -3.26 8.75
CA GLY A 19 -12.92 -3.06 8.75
C GLY A 19 -12.30 -4.27 8.07
N VAL A 20 -11.92 -4.12 6.81
CA VAL A 20 -11.21 -5.15 6.05
C VAL A 20 -9.82 -5.29 6.67
N ALA A 21 -9.72 -6.06 7.75
CA ALA A 21 -8.46 -6.49 8.30
C ALA A 21 -7.95 -7.65 7.44
N HIS A 22 -7.37 -7.33 6.28
CA HIS A 22 -6.34 -8.20 5.73
C HIS A 22 -5.12 -8.02 6.63
N ALA A 23 -5.01 -8.89 7.64
CA ALA A 23 -3.77 -9.03 8.38
C ALA A 23 -2.67 -9.36 7.36
N SER A 24 -1.53 -8.68 7.48
CA SER A 24 -0.31 -9.00 6.75
C SER A 24 -0.01 -10.49 6.86
N GLU A 25 -0.03 -11.25 5.75
CA GLU A 25 0.31 -12.68 5.77
C GLU A 25 1.78 -12.91 6.13
N VAL A 26 2.62 -11.90 5.86
CA VAL A 26 4.05 -11.93 6.14
C VAL A 26 4.37 -10.91 7.22
N THR A 27 4.94 -11.36 8.34
CA THR A 27 5.43 -10.44 9.38
C THR A 27 6.68 -9.72 8.87
N PRO A 28 6.68 -8.37 8.74
CA PRO A 28 7.88 -7.64 8.36
C PRO A 28 8.97 -7.74 9.45
N PRO A 29 10.26 -7.65 9.08
CA PRO A 29 11.34 -7.44 10.05
C PRO A 29 11.06 -6.24 10.95
N ALA A 30 11.51 -6.29 12.22
CA ALA A 30 11.13 -5.31 13.24
C ALA A 30 11.41 -3.85 12.82
N ASP A 31 12.54 -3.60 12.16
CA ASP A 31 12.90 -2.24 11.72
C ASP A 31 12.03 -1.76 10.55
N ILE A 32 11.65 -2.64 9.63
CA ILE A 32 10.74 -2.34 8.52
C ILE A 32 9.32 -2.12 9.06
N ALA A 33 8.88 -2.96 10.00
CA ALA A 33 7.60 -2.84 10.68
C ALA A 33 7.50 -1.48 11.41
N LYS A 34 8.54 -1.13 12.16
CA LYS A 34 8.64 0.14 12.89
C LYS A 34 8.65 1.34 11.94
N ALA A 35 9.31 1.23 10.79
CA ALA A 35 9.35 2.29 9.79
C ALA A 35 8.03 2.43 9.01
N GLY A 36 7.21 1.37 8.97
CA GLY A 36 6.01 1.31 8.14
C GLY A 36 6.30 1.31 6.63
N LYS A 37 7.56 1.11 6.23
CA LYS A 37 8.01 1.13 4.84
C LYS A 37 9.27 0.31 4.59
N ILE A 38 9.44 -0.13 3.35
CA ILE A 38 10.67 -0.67 2.80
C ILE A 38 11.14 0.22 1.64
N THR A 39 12.44 0.51 1.58
CA THR A 39 13.05 1.24 0.47
C THR A 39 13.93 0.31 -0.34
N TYR A 40 13.60 0.16 -1.64
CA TYR A 40 14.41 -0.58 -2.59
C TYR A 40 15.30 0.38 -3.38
N CYS A 41 16.52 -0.04 -3.65
CA CYS A 41 17.48 0.67 -4.49
C CYS A 41 17.69 -0.13 -5.78
N ALA A 42 17.46 0.48 -6.93
CA ALA A 42 17.60 -0.16 -8.23
C ALA A 42 17.93 0.85 -9.33
N GLU A 43 18.41 0.37 -10.47
CA GLU A 43 18.53 1.14 -11.71
C GLU A 43 17.27 0.97 -12.56
N PHE A 44 16.83 2.02 -13.26
CA PHE A 44 15.60 2.01 -14.07
C PHE A 44 15.84 2.23 -15.57
N GLY A 45 16.98 1.76 -16.07
CA GLY A 45 17.38 1.81 -17.48
C GLY A 45 17.30 0.48 -18.22
N ASN A 46 16.80 -0.59 -17.59
CA ASN A 46 16.98 -1.96 -18.10
C ASN A 46 15.66 -2.74 -18.21
N PRO A 47 14.84 -2.48 -19.25
CA PRO A 47 13.67 -3.33 -19.54
C PRO A 47 14.09 -4.78 -19.82
N PRO A 48 13.37 -5.80 -19.30
CA PRO A 48 12.08 -5.72 -18.61
C PRO A 48 12.18 -5.64 -17.06
N LEU A 49 13.38 -5.45 -16.50
CA LEU A 49 13.62 -5.53 -15.05
C LEU A 49 13.07 -4.32 -14.29
N GLY A 50 13.60 -3.14 -14.58
CA GLY A 50 13.18 -1.87 -14.01
C GLY A 50 13.31 -0.79 -15.07
N PHE A 51 12.22 -0.10 -15.36
CA PHE A 51 12.19 0.97 -16.37
C PHE A 51 11.04 1.94 -16.16
N TYR A 52 11.19 3.15 -16.69
CA TYR A 52 10.08 4.09 -16.84
C TYR A 52 9.42 3.90 -18.21
N ASP A 53 8.11 3.82 -18.25
CA ASP A 53 7.35 3.76 -19.50
C ASP A 53 7.27 5.14 -20.22
N GLU A 54 6.57 5.18 -21.35
CA GLU A 54 6.37 6.42 -22.13
C GLU A 54 5.65 7.53 -21.34
N ASN A 55 4.92 7.19 -20.28
CA ASN A 55 4.22 8.12 -19.39
C ASN A 55 5.03 8.45 -18.12
N GLN A 56 6.30 8.04 -18.06
CA GLN A 56 7.18 8.20 -16.89
C GLN A 56 6.67 7.45 -15.64
N VAL A 57 5.95 6.35 -15.84
CA VAL A 57 5.53 5.45 -14.77
C VAL A 57 6.60 4.39 -14.59
N LEU A 58 7.10 4.25 -13.36
CA LEU A 58 8.05 3.21 -12.99
C LEU A 58 7.36 1.83 -12.99
N GLY A 59 7.94 0.87 -13.71
CA GLY A 59 7.46 -0.49 -13.81
C GLY A 59 8.58 -1.50 -14.14
N GLY A 60 8.18 -2.75 -14.37
CA GLY A 60 9.09 -3.86 -14.65
C GLY A 60 9.05 -4.96 -13.59
N LEU A 61 9.72 -6.08 -13.88
CA LEU A 61 9.73 -7.28 -13.04
C LEU A 61 10.10 -6.98 -11.58
N ASP A 62 11.18 -6.22 -11.37
CA ASP A 62 11.68 -5.93 -10.02
C ASP A 62 10.71 -5.03 -9.25
N VAL A 63 10.09 -4.07 -9.96
CA VAL A 63 9.10 -3.15 -9.42
C VAL A 63 7.85 -3.89 -8.97
N ASP A 64 7.36 -4.81 -9.79
CA ASP A 64 6.18 -5.62 -9.49
C ASP A 64 6.43 -6.55 -8.29
N ILE A 65 7.57 -7.23 -8.26
CA ILE A 65 7.95 -8.11 -7.16
C ILE A 65 8.10 -7.32 -5.85
N GLY A 66 8.84 -6.21 -5.87
CA GLY A 66 9.04 -5.38 -4.68
C GLY A 66 7.73 -4.80 -4.15
N THR A 67 6.84 -4.38 -5.05
CA THR A 67 5.49 -3.88 -4.71
C THR A 67 4.66 -4.94 -4.00
N GLU A 68 4.62 -6.16 -4.54
CA GLU A 68 3.86 -7.26 -3.95
C GLU A 68 4.46 -7.72 -2.60
N ILE A 69 5.79 -7.70 -2.44
CA ILE A 69 6.44 -7.96 -1.14
C ILE A 69 5.98 -6.94 -0.08
N GLY A 70 6.02 -5.64 -0.40
CA GLY A 70 5.57 -4.60 0.53
C GLY A 70 4.09 -4.73 0.91
N LYS A 71 3.23 -5.02 -0.07
CA LYS A 71 1.80 -5.28 0.15
C LYS A 71 1.57 -6.48 1.08
N ARG A 72 2.27 -7.59 0.87
CA ARG A 72 2.16 -8.79 1.73
C ARG A 72 2.68 -8.58 3.14
N MET A 73 3.60 -7.63 3.32
CA MET A 73 4.11 -7.17 4.61
C MET A 73 3.27 -6.05 5.24
N GLY A 74 2.27 -5.52 4.55
CA GLY A 74 1.48 -4.39 5.02
C GLY A 74 2.28 -3.09 5.20
N VAL A 75 3.37 -2.91 4.44
CA VAL A 75 4.23 -1.72 4.50
C VAL A 75 4.28 -0.98 3.16
N LYS A 76 4.55 0.32 3.21
CA LYS A 76 4.72 1.14 2.01
C LYS A 76 6.02 0.76 1.29
N VAL A 77 5.99 0.69 -0.03
CA VAL A 77 7.20 0.58 -0.86
C VAL A 77 7.65 1.96 -1.31
N GLU A 78 8.96 2.20 -1.21
CA GLU A 78 9.63 3.36 -1.80
C GLU A 78 10.77 2.90 -2.69
N TRP A 79 10.85 3.47 -3.89
CA TRP A 79 11.92 3.20 -4.83
C TRP A 79 12.92 4.36 -4.82
N LYS A 80 14.20 4.03 -4.78
CA LYS A 80 15.29 4.98 -4.97
C LYS A 80 16.12 4.53 -6.15
N GLU A 81 16.20 5.39 -7.14
CA GLU A 81 17.08 5.18 -8.27
C GLU A 81 18.53 5.30 -7.82
N THR A 82 19.35 4.33 -8.20
CA THR A 82 20.80 4.34 -7.96
C THR A 82 21.53 4.25 -9.28
N ALA A 83 22.59 5.04 -9.43
CA ALA A 83 23.54 4.87 -10.52
C ALA A 83 24.52 3.75 -10.16
N PHE A 84 24.75 2.83 -11.09
CA PHE A 84 25.79 1.80 -11.03
C PHE A 84 26.89 2.05 -12.06
#